data_AF-A0A927HIP6-F1
#
_entry.id   AF-A0A927HIP6-F1
#
_cell.length_a   1.000
_cell.length_b   1.000
_cell.length_c   1.000
_cell.angle_alpha   90.00
_cell.angle_beta   90.00
_cell.angle_gamma   90.00
#
_symmetry.space_group_name_H-M   'P 1'
#
loop_
_entity.id
_entity.type
_entity.pdbx_description
1 polymer ?
#
loop_
_entity_poly.entity_id
_entity_poly.type
_entity_poly.pdbx_seq_one_letter_code
_entity_poly.pdbx_strand_id
1 'polypeptide(L)'
;MEIAAQLKYLTTQKKIYQLSKHYPVGLMVYNNADFCGTPWELSIRSFRKLHGHEEHSTIRDYLNSFLSFLNSTYNITSIAKREAKLKEIFRRYLKLNYDDLSQKHFMLLYLNQMKKHLILSIKD
;
A
#
# COMPACT_ATOMS: atom_id res chain seq x y z
N MET A 1 28.19 -4.17 -2.39
CA MET A 1 28.01 -3.45 -1.11
C MET A 1 26.88 -2.41 -1.15
N GLU A 2 26.68 -1.68 -2.24
CA GLU A 2 25.59 -0.69 -2.38
C GLU A 2 24.17 -1.26 -2.25
N ILE A 3 23.89 -2.42 -2.85
CA ILE A 3 22.54 -3.03 -2.81
C ILE A 3 22.13 -3.40 -1.37
N ALA A 4 23.08 -3.90 -0.56
CA ALA A 4 22.84 -4.24 0.84
C ALA A 4 22.63 -2.99 1.71
N ALA A 5 23.35 -1.88 1.43
CA ALA A 5 23.15 -0.62 2.12
C ALA A 5 21.77 -0.01 1.82
N GLN A 6 21.29 -0.13 0.58
CA GLN A 6 19.99 0.36 0.15
C GLN A 6 18.83 -0.45 0.75
N LEU A 7 18.98 -1.78 0.82
CA LEU A 7 18.04 -2.66 1.52
C LEU A 7 17.99 -2.38 3.03
N LYS A 8 19.15 -2.10 3.66
CA LYS A 8 19.25 -1.73 5.07
C LYS A 8 18.62 -0.36 5.36
N TYR A 9 18.67 0.58 4.42
CA TYR A 9 18.00 1.89 4.54
C TYR A 9 16.47 1.73 4.57
N LEU A 10 15.90 0.85 3.74
CA LEU A 10 14.46 0.56 3.69
C LEU A 10 13.93 -0.11 4.97
N THR A 11 14.72 -0.93 5.65
CA THR A 11 14.32 -1.60 6.90
C THR A 11 14.42 -0.72 8.14
N THR A 12 15.24 0.34 8.09
CA THR A 12 15.63 1.15 9.27
C THR A 12 14.92 2.52 9.33
N GLN A 13 14.07 2.87 8.35
CA GLN A 13 13.21 4.04 8.49
C GLN A 13 12.24 3.84 9.67
N LYS A 14 12.08 4.87 10.51
CA LYS A 14 11.22 4.84 11.71
C LYS A 14 9.83 4.33 11.35
N LYS A 15 9.52 3.08 11.73
CA LYS A 15 8.18 2.50 11.58
C LYS A 15 7.25 2.90 12.71
N ILE A 16 7.79 3.45 13.81
CA ILE A 16 7.05 3.93 14.96
C ILE A 16 7.24 5.44 15.06
N TYR A 17 6.14 6.16 15.19
CA TYR A 17 6.08 7.61 15.31
C TYR A 17 5.37 7.99 16.60
N GLN A 18 5.81 9.06 17.25
CA GLN A 18 5.07 9.66 18.35
C GLN A 18 3.82 10.35 17.79
N LEU A 19 2.63 10.03 18.30
CA LEU A 19 1.36 10.59 17.82
C LEU A 19 0.93 11.83 18.62
N SER A 20 1.23 11.88 19.91
CA SER A 20 0.98 13.05 20.77
C SER A 20 2.28 13.63 21.32
N LYS A 21 2.41 14.96 21.38
CA LYS A 21 3.56 15.64 22.01
C LYS A 21 3.53 15.56 23.53
N HIS A 22 2.34 15.42 24.12
CA HIS A 22 2.13 15.53 25.56
C HIS A 22 1.81 14.18 26.21
N TYR A 23 1.20 13.26 25.47
CA TYR A 23 0.78 11.96 25.96
C TYR A 23 1.63 10.84 25.34
N PRO A 24 1.96 9.78 26.09
CA PRO A 24 2.87 8.71 25.65
C PRO A 24 2.20 7.74 24.66
N VAL A 25 1.72 8.28 23.52
CA VAL A 25 1.02 7.52 22.48
C VAL A 25 1.86 7.47 21.21
N GLY A 26 2.09 6.25 20.72
CA GLY A 26 2.81 5.98 19.48
C GLY A 26 1.91 5.38 18.40
N LEU A 27 2.29 5.58 17.14
CA LEU A 27 1.66 5.01 15.95
C LEU A 27 2.71 4.22 15.17
N MET A 28 2.43 2.95 14.88
CA MET A 28 3.27 2.13 14.01
C MET A 28 2.65 1.97 12.63
N VAL A 29 3.45 2.15 11.58
CA VAL A 29 3.04 1.94 10.19
C VAL A 29 3.69 0.67 9.64
N TYR A 30 2.87 -0.19 9.04
CA TYR A 30 3.30 -1.44 8.43
C TYR A 30 3.16 -1.41 6.91
N ASN A 31 4.11 -2.06 6.23
CA ASN A 31 4.11 -2.41 4.80
C ASN A 31 4.16 -1.25 3.78
N ASN A 32 3.46 -0.14 4.02
CA ASN A 32 3.35 0.97 3.08
C ASN A 32 4.18 2.18 3.56
N ALA A 33 5.06 2.68 2.70
CA ALA A 33 5.93 3.83 3.03
C ALA A 33 5.18 5.17 2.97
N ASP A 34 4.03 5.21 2.28
CA ASP A 34 3.27 6.43 2.02
C ASP A 34 1.76 6.25 2.17
N PHE A 35 1.09 7.38 2.37
CA PHE A 35 -0.35 7.59 2.26
C PHE A 35 -0.63 8.44 1.02
N CYS A 36 -1.26 7.85 -0.01
CA CYS A 36 -1.63 8.54 -1.25
C CYS A 36 -0.46 9.25 -1.99
N GLY A 37 0.78 8.75 -1.87
CA GLY A 37 1.97 9.39 -2.43
C GLY A 37 2.61 10.44 -1.51
N THR A 38 2.10 10.63 -0.29
CA THR A 38 2.71 11.44 0.76
C THR A 38 3.31 10.54 1.84
N PRO A 39 4.61 10.65 2.16
CA PRO A 39 5.22 9.87 3.24
C PRO A 39 4.47 9.99 4.57
N TRP A 40 4.31 8.88 5.29
CA TRP A 40 3.61 8.86 6.58
C TRP A 40 4.16 9.85 7.59
N GLU A 41 5.47 10.06 7.60
CA GLU A 41 6.13 11.04 8.46
C GLU A 41 5.54 12.45 8.29
N LEU A 42 5.22 12.88 7.06
CA LEU A 42 4.65 14.20 6.80
C LEU A 42 3.21 14.31 7.29
N SER A 43 2.41 13.26 7.07
CA SER A 43 1.03 13.19 7.55
C SER A 43 0.97 13.22 9.07
N ILE A 44 1.82 12.41 9.73
CA ILE A 44 1.88 12.32 11.20
C ILE A 44 2.45 13.62 11.80
N ARG A 45 3.48 14.23 11.18
CA ARG A 45 4.01 15.52 11.62
C ARG A 45 2.96 16.63 11.53
N SER A 46 2.18 16.64 10.46
CA SER A 46 1.07 17.59 10.29
C SER A 46 -0.02 17.38 11.34
N PHE A 47 -0.45 16.14 11.56
CA PHE A 47 -1.39 15.80 12.62
C PHE A 47 -0.89 16.28 13.99
N ARG A 48 0.34 15.94 14.37
CA ARG A 48 0.92 16.37 15.65
C ARG A 48 0.96 17.87 15.85
N LYS A 49 1.13 18.63 14.77
CA LYS A 49 1.16 20.10 14.82
C LYS A 49 -0.22 20.66 15.17
N LEU A 50 -1.28 20.04 14.66
CA LEU A 50 -2.66 20.51 14.80
C LEU A 50 -3.38 19.91 16.01
N HIS A 51 -3.24 18.61 16.22
CA HIS A 51 -4.00 17.82 17.21
C HIS A 51 -3.12 17.12 18.24
N GLY A 52 -1.79 17.18 18.13
CA GLY A 52 -0.87 16.45 19.02
C GLY A 52 -0.84 16.93 20.48
N HIS A 53 -1.67 17.91 20.85
CA HIS A 53 -1.86 18.39 22.21
C HIS A 53 -3.19 17.96 22.83
N GLU A 54 -4.09 17.39 22.03
CA GLU A 54 -5.39 16.91 22.49
C GLU A 54 -5.22 15.67 23.38
N GLU A 55 -5.96 15.65 24.48
CA GLU A 55 -6.10 14.48 25.34
C GLU A 55 -7.28 13.65 24.87
N HIS A 56 -7.09 12.32 24.84
CA HIS A 56 -8.20 11.40 24.66
C HIS A 56 -8.17 10.33 25.73
N SER A 57 -9.35 9.89 26.15
CA SER A 57 -9.53 8.90 27.23
C SER A 57 -9.05 7.51 26.84
N THR A 58 -9.02 7.17 25.54
CA THR A 58 -8.58 5.85 25.06
C THR A 58 -7.64 5.93 23.87
N ILE A 59 -6.81 4.89 23.69
CA ILE A 59 -5.96 4.72 22.49
C ILE A 59 -6.80 4.70 21.21
N ARG A 60 -8.01 4.13 21.28
CA ARG A 60 -8.93 4.08 20.13
C ARG A 60 -9.35 5.48 19.71
N ASP A 61 -9.55 6.40 20.65
CA ASP A 61 -9.94 7.77 20.35
C ASP A 61 -8.79 8.56 19.71
N TYR A 62 -7.54 8.33 20.14
CA TYR A 62 -6.35 8.84 19.42
C TYR A 62 -6.31 8.36 17.97
N LEU A 63 -6.59 7.07 17.72
CA LEU A 63 -6.64 6.52 16.37
C LEU A 63 -7.77 7.15 15.56
N ASN A 64 -8.97 7.26 16.14
CA ASN A 64 -10.12 7.86 15.48
C ASN A 64 -9.87 9.33 15.11
N SER A 65 -9.27 10.10 16.00
CA SER A 65 -8.83 11.48 15.74
C SER A 65 -7.84 11.54 14.56
N PHE A 66 -6.83 10.67 14.56
CA PHE A 66 -5.85 10.59 13.47
C PHE A 66 -6.49 10.21 12.12
N LEU A 67 -7.36 9.20 12.09
CA LEU A 67 -8.07 8.80 10.87
C LEU A 67 -9.02 9.90 10.37
N SER A 68 -9.70 10.59 11.28
CA SER A 68 -10.59 11.71 10.96
C SER A 68 -9.81 12.86 10.33
N PHE A 69 -8.63 13.18 10.87
CA PHE A 69 -7.70 14.15 10.28
C PHE A 69 -7.25 13.76 8.87
N LEU A 70 -6.90 12.49 8.64
CA LEU A 70 -6.51 12.01 7.31
C LEU A 70 -7.64 12.14 6.28
N ASN A 71 -8.89 11.88 6.71
CA ASN A 71 -10.07 11.98 5.85
C ASN A 71 -10.48 13.42 5.55
N SER A 72 -10.35 14.33 6.54
CA SER A 72 -10.77 15.73 6.39
C SER A 72 -9.76 16.59 5.66
N THR A 73 -8.47 16.23 5.69
CA THR A 73 -7.42 17.11 5.19
C THR A 73 -7.09 16.81 3.73
N TYR A 74 -7.85 17.45 2.83
CA TYR A 74 -7.59 17.42 1.38
C TYR A 74 -6.19 17.95 0.98
N ASN A 75 -5.51 18.64 1.89
CA ASN A 75 -4.21 19.31 1.69
C ASN A 75 -2.98 18.49 2.13
N ILE A 76 -3.12 17.35 2.80
CA ILE A 76 -1.95 16.48 3.11
C ILE A 76 -1.34 15.93 1.82
N THR A 77 -2.19 15.73 0.82
CA THR A 77 -1.80 15.13 -0.45
C THR A 77 -2.24 16.05 -1.57
N SER A 78 -1.31 16.46 -2.44
CA SER A 78 -1.68 17.25 -3.61
C SER A 78 -2.54 16.44 -4.56
N ILE A 79 -3.39 17.12 -5.34
CA ILE A 79 -4.23 16.48 -6.37
C ILE A 79 -3.34 15.67 -7.34
N ALA A 80 -2.24 16.26 -7.81
CA ALA A 80 -1.29 15.58 -8.69
C ALA A 80 -0.72 14.27 -8.10
N LYS A 81 -0.38 14.25 -6.80
CA LYS A 81 0.11 13.03 -6.13
C LYS A 81 -0.97 11.95 -6.03
N ARG A 82 -2.21 12.34 -5.68
CA ARG A 82 -3.35 11.43 -5.63
C ARG A 82 -3.63 10.81 -7.00
N GLU A 83 -3.68 11.63 -8.04
CA GLU A 83 -3.90 11.16 -9.41
C GLU A 83 -2.77 10.23 -9.88
N ALA A 84 -1.52 10.57 -9.60
CA ALA A 84 -0.38 9.72 -9.92
C ALA A 84 -0.46 8.37 -9.20
N LYS A 85 -0.84 8.36 -7.92
CA LYS A 85 -1.00 7.14 -7.13
C LYS A 85 -2.16 6.28 -7.64
N LEU A 86 -3.30 6.89 -7.98
CA LEU A 86 -4.42 6.18 -8.59
C LEU A 86 -4.03 5.56 -9.93
N LYS A 87 -3.31 6.29 -10.79
CA LYS A 87 -2.77 5.77 -12.05
C LYS A 87 -1.80 4.61 -11.81
N GLU A 88 -0.95 4.67 -10.78
CA GLU A 88 -0.05 3.57 -10.40
C GLU A 88 -0.86 2.33 -9.98
N ILE A 89 -1.82 2.47 -9.07
CA ILE A 89 -2.68 1.38 -8.58
C ILE A 89 -3.43 0.75 -9.76
N PHE A 90 -4.05 1.57 -10.61
CA PHE A 90 -4.79 1.10 -11.78
C PHE A 90 -3.88 0.35 -12.76
N ARG A 91 -2.69 0.87 -13.06
CA ARG A 91 -1.70 0.18 -13.91
C ARG A 91 -1.28 -1.16 -13.32
N ARG A 92 -1.02 -1.22 -12.01
CA ARG A 92 -0.66 -2.48 -11.33
C ARG A 92 -1.79 -3.49 -11.39
N TYR A 93 -3.02 -3.05 -11.13
CA TYR A 93 -4.21 -3.89 -11.27
C TYR A 93 -4.35 -4.45 -12.69
N LEU A 94 -4.26 -3.60 -13.71
CA LEU A 94 -4.35 -4.05 -15.10
C LEU A 94 -3.24 -5.04 -15.47
N LYS A 95 -2.01 -4.77 -15.07
CA LYS A 95 -0.87 -5.66 -15.35
C LYS A 95 -1.08 -7.05 -14.74
N LEU A 96 -1.48 -7.11 -13.46
CA LEU A 96 -1.71 -8.38 -12.76
C LEU A 96 -2.83 -9.20 -13.42
N ASN A 97 -3.93 -8.55 -13.82
CA ASN A 97 -5.05 -9.25 -14.44
C ASN A 97 -4.81 -9.60 -15.92
N TYR A 98 -4.04 -8.79 -16.66
CA TYR A 98 -3.70 -9.09 -18.04
C TYR A 98 -2.73 -10.27 -18.15
N ASP A 99 -1.71 -10.30 -17.29
CA ASP A 99 -0.76 -11.41 -17.21
C ASP A 99 -1.50 -12.72 -16.85
N ASP A 100 -2.43 -12.68 -15.90
CA ASP A 100 -3.26 -13.84 -15.51
C ASP A 100 -4.16 -14.34 -16.66
N LEU A 101 -4.85 -13.42 -17.35
CA LEU A 101 -5.68 -13.75 -18.52
C LEU A 101 -4.86 -14.40 -19.65
N SER A 102 -3.65 -13.88 -19.90
CA SER A 102 -2.76 -14.42 -20.92
C SER A 102 -2.30 -15.84 -20.57
N GLN A 103 -1.90 -16.09 -19.31
CA GLN A 103 -1.48 -17.43 -18.87
C GLN A 103 -2.63 -18.44 -18.92
N LYS A 104 -3.84 -18.03 -18.51
CA LYS A 104 -5.03 -18.87 -18.55
C LYS A 104 -5.41 -19.27 -19.98
N HIS A 105 -5.26 -18.36 -20.94
CA HIS A 105 -5.46 -18.64 -22.36
C HIS A 105 -4.44 -19.66 -22.89
N PHE A 106 -3.16 -19.50 -22.57
CA PHE A 106 -2.12 -20.46 -22.94
C PHE A 106 -2.36 -21.85 -22.35
N MET A 107 -2.75 -21.93 -21.07
CA MET A 107 -3.12 -23.19 -20.42
C MET A 107 -4.29 -23.89 -21.10
N LEU A 108 -5.33 -23.15 -21.50
CA LEU A 108 -6.47 -23.70 -22.23
C LEU A 108 -6.08 -24.24 -23.61
N LEU A 109 -5.22 -23.52 -24.35
CA LEU A 109 -4.69 -23.99 -25.62
C LEU A 109 -3.90 -25.30 -25.46
N TYR A 110 -3.05 -25.37 -24.44
CA TYR A 110 -2.25 -26.56 -24.13
C TYR A 110 -3.13 -27.77 -23.77
N LEU A 111 -4.11 -27.59 -22.88
CA LEU A 111 -5.06 -28.64 -22.50
C LEU A 111 -5.88 -29.14 -23.69
N ASN A 112 -6.27 -28.25 -24.60
CA ASN A 112 -6.98 -28.62 -25.81
C ASN A 112 -6.11 -29.42 -26.80
N GLN A 113 -4.83 -29.08 -26.95
CA GLN A 113 -3.91 -29.91 -27.73
C GLN A 113 -3.73 -31.31 -27.12
N MET A 114 -3.53 -31.39 -25.80
CA MET A 114 -3.37 -32.66 -25.08
C MET A 114 -4.61 -33.56 -25.24
N LYS A 115 -5.82 -33.00 -25.09
CA LYS A 115 -7.07 -33.74 -25.35
C LYS A 115 -7.15 -34.25 -26.78
N LYS A 116 -6.73 -33.45 -27.76
CA LYS A 116 -6.78 -33.84 -29.18
C LYS A 116 -5.86 -35.03 -29.46
N HIS A 117 -4.65 -35.05 -28.88
CA HIS A 117 -3.74 -36.20 -29.00
C HIS A 117 -4.23 -37.45 -28.26
N LEU A 118 -4.82 -37.31 -27.07
CA LEU A 118 -5.37 -38.44 -26.33
C LEU A 118 -6.53 -39.11 -27.08
N ILE A 119 -7.44 -38.32 -27.68
CA ILE A 119 -8.58 -38.84 -28.45
C ILE A 119 -8.13 -39.56 -29.73
N LEU A 120 -7.03 -39.13 -30.35
CA LEU A 120 -6.46 -39.80 -31.53
C LEU A 120 -5.80 -41.13 -31.16
N SER A 121 -5.13 -41.21 -30.00
CA SER A 121 -4.47 -42.43 -29.52
C SER A 121 -5.43 -43.53 -29.02
N ILE A 122 -6.72 -43.23 -28.84
CA ILE A 122 -7.75 -44.19 -28.38
C ILE A 122 -8.55 -44.75 -29.59
N LYS A 123 -8.32 -44.22 -30.80
CA LYS A 123 -9.02 -44.63 -32.03
C LYS A 123 -8.26 -45.66 -32.88
N ASP A 124 -7.07 -46.06 -32.44
CA ASP A 124 -6.26 -47.16 -32.98
C ASP A 124 -6.29 -48.34 -31.99
#